data_AF-A0A426XZD2-F1
#
_entry.id   AF-A0A426XZD2-F1
#
_cell.length_a   1.000
_cell.length_b   1.000
_cell.length_c   1.000
_cell.angle_alpha   90.00
_cell.angle_beta   90.00
_cell.angle_gamma   90.00
#
_symmetry.space_group_name_H-M   'P 1'
#
loop_
_entity.id
_entity.type
_entity.pdbx_description
1 polymer ?
#
loop_
_entity_poly.entity_id
_entity_poly.type
_entity_poly.pdbx_seq_one_letter_code
_entity_poly.pdbx_strand_id
1 'polypeptide(L)' 'MTQNGKLMPNLDQQSTKALNLIVLQRIDPFVEEVLMTAPHVTLYEFNIELNRWSRKDVEGSLFLVKR' A
#
# COMPACT_ATOMS: atom_id res chain seq x y z
N MET A 1 -30.62 -7.79 11.49
CA MET A 1 -29.71 -6.63 11.54
C MET A 1 -28.28 -7.14 11.50
N THR A 2 -27.75 -7.42 10.30
CA THR A 2 -26.37 -7.92 10.13
C THR A 2 -25.42 -6.74 10.20
N GLN A 3 -24.62 -6.66 11.28
CA GLN A 3 -23.48 -5.76 11.30
C GLN A 3 -22.50 -6.23 10.23
N ASN A 4 -22.49 -5.58 9.07
CA ASN A 4 -21.37 -5.64 8.11
C ASN A 4 -20.18 -4.85 8.68
N GLY A 5 -19.77 -5.16 9.92
CA GLY A 5 -18.49 -4.70 10.45
C GLY A 5 -17.42 -5.38 9.63
N LYS A 6 -16.61 -4.61 8.90
CA LYS A 6 -15.40 -5.12 8.25
C LYS A 6 -14.69 -6.03 9.26
N LEU A 7 -14.59 -7.32 8.94
CA LEU A 7 -13.78 -8.27 9.70
C LEU A 7 -12.34 -7.77 9.62
N MET A 8 -11.94 -6.97 10.59
CA MET A 8 -10.54 -6.66 10.78
C MET A 8 -9.92 -7.89 11.43
N PRO A 9 -8.94 -8.53 10.78
CA PRO A 9 -8.23 -9.61 11.45
C PRO A 9 -7.66 -9.05 12.75
N ASN A 10 -7.82 -9.78 13.85
CA ASN A 10 -7.32 -9.42 15.18
C ASN A 10 -5.79 -9.62 15.24
N LEU A 11 -5.07 -8.98 14.33
CA LEU A 11 -3.62 -8.89 14.31
C LEU A 11 -3.24 -7.57 14.96
N ASP A 12 -2.31 -7.64 15.91
CA ASP A 12 -1.72 -6.43 16.43
C ASP A 12 -0.92 -5.71 15.32
N GLN A 13 -0.69 -4.42 15.53
CA GLN A 13 -0.04 -3.57 14.54
C GLN A 13 1.38 -4.04 14.20
N GLN A 14 2.09 -4.65 15.16
CA GLN A 14 3.45 -5.12 14.97
C GLN A 14 3.48 -6.37 14.08
N SER A 15 2.59 -7.34 14.34
CA SER A 15 2.43 -8.52 13.49
C SER A 15 2.09 -8.14 12.05
N THR A 16 1.20 -7.16 11.87
CA THR A 16 0.84 -6.67 10.52
C THR A 16 2.05 -6.04 9.80
N LYS A 17 2.84 -5.21 10.50
CA LYS A 17 4.05 -4.61 9.93
C LYS A 17 5.08 -5.67 9.52
N ALA A 18 5.31 -6.67 10.37
CA ALA A 18 6.25 -7.76 10.09
C ALA A 18 5.84 -8.58 8.87
N LEU A 19 4.55 -8.94 8.77
CA LEU A 19 4.03 -9.66 7.60
C LEU A 19 4.14 -8.84 6.31
N ASN A 20 3.81 -7.55 6.36
CA ASN A 20 3.96 -6.66 5.20
C ASN A 20 5.42 -6.57 4.74
N LEU A 21 6.37 -6.45 5.68
CA LEU A 21 7.80 -6.42 5.36
C LEU A 21 8.25 -7.71 4.65
N ILE A 22 7.85 -8.88 5.17
CA ILE A 22 8.15 -10.18 4.54
C ILE A 22 7.61 -10.24 3.10
N VAL A 23 6.40 -9.74 2.87
CA VAL A 23 5.79 -9.71 1.53
C VAL A 23 6.58 -8.79 0.59
N LEU A 24 6.94 -7.59 1.04
CA LEU A 24 7.71 -6.63 0.24
C LEU A 24 9.10 -7.16 -0.12
N GLN A 25 9.78 -7.83 0.83
CA GLN A 25 11.11 -8.41 0.61
C GLN A 25 11.14 -9.55 -0.42
N ARG A 26 9.98 -10.15 -0.76
CA ARG A 26 9.88 -11.10 -1.89
C ARG A 26 10.07 -10.42 -3.24
N ILE A 27 9.79 -9.12 -3.32
CA ILE A 27 9.91 -8.31 -4.54
C ILE A 27 11.23 -7.52 -4.52
N ASP A 28 11.57 -6.90 -3.39
CA ASP A 28 12.83 -6.17 -3.19
C ASP A 28 13.51 -6.58 -1.87
N PRO A 29 14.54 -7.46 -1.91
CA PRO A 29 15.23 -7.98 -0.73
C PRO A 29 15.90 -6.93 0.15
N PHE A 30 16.13 -5.72 -0.37
CA PHE A 30 16.84 -4.66 0.34
C PHE A 30 15.93 -3.78 1.19
N VAL A 31 14.61 -4.00 1.16
CA VAL A 31 13.69 -3.25 2.04
C VAL A 31 14.00 -3.57 3.50
N GLU A 32 14.48 -2.57 4.24
CA GLU A 32 14.84 -2.69 5.65
C GLU A 32 13.63 -2.48 6.57
N GLU A 33 12.79 -1.48 6.27
CA GLU A 33 11.71 -1.05 7.17
C GLU A 33 10.52 -0.47 6.40
N VAL A 34 9.30 -0.71 6.90
CA VAL A 34 8.08 -0.01 6.46
C VAL A 34 7.82 1.19 7.36
N LEU A 35 8.05 2.39 6.82
CA LEU A 35 7.91 3.66 7.53
C LEU A 35 6.43 4.06 7.66
N MET A 36 5.64 3.87 6.60
CA MET A 36 4.21 4.15 6.60
C MET A 36 3.45 3.29 5.59
N THR A 37 2.15 3.15 5.80
CA THR A 37 1.24 2.46 4.87
C THR A 37 0.00 3.29 4.60
N ALA A 38 -0.52 3.18 3.37
CA ALA A 38 -1.85 3.66 3.02
C ALA A 38 -2.64 2.49 2.42
N PRO A 39 -3.82 2.12 2.97
CA PRO A 39 -4.56 0.93 2.55
C PRO A 39 -5.00 0.96 1.09
N HIS A 40 -5.30 2.15 0.56
CA HIS A 40 -5.85 2.33 -0.77
C HIS A 40 -5.36 3.64 -1.39
N VAL A 41 -4.68 3.52 -2.53
CA VAL A 41 -4.19 4.62 -3.36
C VAL A 41 -4.43 4.28 -4.84
N THR A 42 -4.53 5.32 -5.66
CA THR A 42 -4.60 5.22 -7.12
C THR A 42 -3.54 6.12 -7.73
N LEU A 43 -2.78 5.60 -8.70
CA LEU A 43 -1.75 6.36 -9.38
C LEU A 43 -2.34 7.23 -10.49
N TYR A 44 -1.94 8.51 -10.52
CA TYR A 44 -2.22 9.42 -11.61
C TYR A 44 -0.90 9.93 -12.18
N GLU A 45 -0.87 10.13 -13.49
CA GLU A 45 0.24 10.77 -14.18
C GLU A 45 -0.27 12.04 -14.85
N PHE A 46 0.50 13.11 -14.72
CA PHE A 46 0.21 14.35 -15.41
C PHE A 46 0.80 14.31 -16.81
N ASN A 47 -0.07 14.39 -17.83
CA ASN A 47 0.36 14.54 -19.21
C ASN A 47 0.62 16.03 -19.50
N ILE A 48 1.89 16.37 -19.73
CA ILE A 48 2.34 17.75 -19.95
C ILE A 48 1.81 18.31 -21.28
N GLU A 49 1.78 17.51 -22.35
CA GLU A 49 1.33 17.93 -23.68
C GLU A 49 -0.15 18.32 -23.69
N LEU A 50 -0.97 17.54 -22.97
CA LEU A 50 -2.41 17.75 -22.87
C LEU A 50 -2.81 18.59 -21.65
N ASN A 51 -1.84 18.97 -20.80
CA ASN A 51 -2.01 19.70 -19.55
C ASN A 51 -3.12 19.12 -18.65
N ARG A 52 -3.18 17.79 -18.53
CA ARG A 52 -4.26 17.07 -17.83
C ARG A 52 -3.72 15.85 -17.08
N TRP A 53 -4.40 15.49 -16.01
CA TRP A 53 -4.16 14.25 -15.28
C TRP A 53 -4.82 13.07 -16.00
N SER A 54 -4.09 11.95 -16.07
CA SER A 54 -4.59 10.65 -16.54
C SER A 54 -4.48 9.63 -15.42
N ARG A 55 -5.57 8.91 -15.14
CA ARG A 55 -5.58 7.81 -14.19
C ARG A 55 -4.82 6.63 -14.81
N LYS A 56 -3.88 6.05 -14.05
CA LYS A 56 -3.19 4.81 -14.43
C LYS A 56 -3.96 3.61 -13.90
N ASP A 57 -3.78 2.46 -14.55
CA ASP A 57 -4.33 1.18 -14.11
C ASP A 57 -3.45 0.55 -13.01
N VAL A 58 -3.11 1.37 -12.01
CA VAL A 58 -2.29 0.99 -10.85
C VAL A 58 -2.99 1.52 -9.60
N GLU A 59 -3.53 0.58 -8.83
CA GLU A 59 -4.35 0.83 -7.65
C GLU A 59 -4.10 -0.26 -6.62
N GLY A 60 -4.03 0.11 -5.34
CA GLY A 60 -3.75 -0.84 -4.27
C GLY A 60 -3.25 -0.16 -3.01
N SER A 61 -2.51 -0.91 -2.19
CA SER A 61 -1.88 -0.38 -0.99
C SER A 61 -0.52 0.25 -1.29
N LEU A 62 -0.23 1.38 -0.65
CA LEU A 62 1.08 2.05 -0.74
C LEU A 62 1.90 1.76 0.50
N PHE A 63 3.19 1.48 0.29
CA PHE A 63 4.17 1.30 1.36
C PHE A 63 5.30 2.29 1.13
N LEU A 64 5.54 3.18 2.10
CA LEU A 64 6.79 3.95 2.14
C LEU A 64 7.83 3.12 2.88
N VAL A 65 8.95 2.87 2.23
CA VAL A 65 9.98 1.97 2.74
C VAL A 65 11.31 2.68 2.90
N LYS A 66 12.09 2.24 3.89
CA LYS A 66 13.52 2.43 3.93
C LYS A 66 14.18 1.23 3.26
N ARG A 67 15.12 1.51 2.36
CA ARG A 67 15.93 0.52 1.67
C ARG A 67 17.39 0.69 2.08
#